data_AF-A0A0F9QN51-F1
#
_entry.id   AF-A0A0F9QN51-F1
#
_cell.length_a   1.000
_cell.length_b   1.000
_cell.length_c   1.000
_cell.angle_alpha   90.00
_cell.angle_beta   90.00
_cell.angle_gamma   90.00
#
_symmetry.space_group_name_H-M   'P 1'
#
loop_
_entity.id
_entity.type
_entity.pdbx_description
1 polymer ?
#
loop_
_entity_poly.entity_id
_entity_poly.type
_entity_poly.pdbx_seq_one_letter_code
_entity_poly.pdbx_strand_id
1 'polypeptide(L)'
;MTTPKKGVAYDFSLSLSDSASPANFKANPTIAAGDFKVSIDNGSFNNLATLPTVAPAGSILVRIQLSSTEMNGDKVVVWAKDAAGEEWEEVMSFIDVPVRNVEDTPSDVWAYLVEGANSAVEYIRLLKAAALGKSSGGGTTSITFRDDADTKDRITATVTSVGDRAEVTKDGT
;
A
#
# COMPACT_ATOMS: atom_id res chain seq x y z
N MET A 1 -8.64 -6.40 -0.51
CA MET A 1 -7.88 -7.37 0.32
C MET A 1 -6.66 -6.62 0.81
N THR A 2 -6.44 -6.52 2.12
CA THR A 2 -5.17 -5.99 2.63
C THR A 2 -4.08 -6.98 2.21
N THR A 3 -3.10 -6.53 1.43
CA THR A 3 -1.92 -7.33 1.12
C THR A 3 -0.81 -7.00 2.12
N PRO A 4 0.13 -7.91 2.38
CA PRO A 4 1.32 -7.58 3.16
C PRO A 4 2.01 -6.33 2.59
N LYS A 5 2.36 -5.38 3.47
CA LYS A 5 3.09 -4.16 3.12
C LYS A 5 3.96 -3.74 4.29
N LYS A 6 5.20 -3.32 3.99
CA LYS A 6 6.18 -2.96 5.02
C LYS A 6 5.67 -1.84 5.91
N GLY A 7 5.73 -2.05 7.21
CA GLY A 7 5.31 -1.08 8.22
C GLY A 7 3.79 -0.87 8.33
N VAL A 8 2.97 -1.71 7.70
CA VAL A 8 1.50 -1.65 7.78
C VAL A 8 0.99 -2.92 8.46
N ALA A 9 0.06 -2.77 9.43
CA ALA A 9 -0.54 -3.91 10.11
C ALA A 9 -1.21 -4.87 9.11
N TYR A 10 -1.09 -6.16 9.37
CA TYR A 10 -1.55 -7.21 8.45
C TYR A 10 -2.22 -8.33 9.23
N ASP A 11 -3.35 -8.82 8.72
CA ASP A 11 -4.06 -9.95 9.30
C ASP A 11 -4.28 -11.04 8.26
N PHE A 12 -4.14 -12.29 8.70
CA PHE A 12 -4.41 -13.46 7.89
C PHE A 12 -4.93 -14.60 8.77
N SER A 13 -5.39 -15.68 8.15
CA SER A 13 -5.84 -16.87 8.87
C SER A 13 -5.10 -18.10 8.39
N LEU A 14 -4.81 -19.01 9.30
CA LEU A 14 -4.28 -20.34 8.99
C LEU A 14 -5.12 -21.42 9.67
N SER A 15 -5.00 -22.66 9.20
CA SER A 15 -5.51 -23.84 9.88
C SER A 15 -4.34 -24.63 10.45
N LEU A 16 -4.53 -25.23 11.62
CA LEU A 16 -3.52 -26.05 12.30
C LEU A 16 -3.89 -27.52 12.14
N SER A 17 -2.93 -28.39 11.79
CA SER A 17 -3.17 -29.83 11.72
C SER A 17 -3.33 -30.42 13.12
N ASP A 18 -4.28 -31.32 13.30
CA ASP A 18 -4.50 -32.04 14.57
C ASP A 18 -3.37 -33.05 14.80
N SER A 19 -2.66 -32.97 15.92
CA SER A 19 -1.53 -33.87 16.21
C SER A 19 -1.96 -35.33 16.41
N ALA A 20 -3.19 -35.56 16.90
CA ALA A 20 -3.75 -36.88 17.11
C ALA A 20 -4.32 -37.47 15.82
N SER A 21 -4.58 -36.64 14.82
CA SER A 21 -5.08 -37.04 13.50
C SER A 21 -4.58 -36.09 12.41
N PRO A 22 -3.31 -36.21 11.98
CA PRO A 22 -2.64 -35.22 11.11
C PRO A 22 -3.29 -34.97 9.74
N ALA A 23 -4.19 -35.85 9.31
CA ALA A 23 -4.99 -35.66 8.10
C ALA A 23 -6.16 -34.65 8.27
N ASN A 24 -6.45 -34.23 9.50
CA ASN A 24 -7.52 -33.32 9.85
C ASN A 24 -6.96 -32.01 10.40
N PHE A 25 -7.69 -30.91 10.22
CA PHE A 25 -7.41 -29.68 10.93
C PHE A 25 -8.03 -29.70 12.33
N LYS A 26 -7.31 -29.16 13.29
CA LYS A 26 -7.76 -29.01 14.65
C LYS A 26 -8.89 -27.99 14.74
N ALA A 27 -10.05 -28.43 15.19
CA ALA A 27 -11.17 -27.54 15.51
C ALA A 27 -11.00 -26.98 16.93
N ASN A 28 -11.28 -25.69 17.10
CA ASN A 28 -11.12 -24.98 18.39
C ASN A 28 -9.77 -25.22 19.06
N PRO A 29 -8.64 -25.02 18.35
CA PRO A 29 -7.33 -25.17 18.96
C PRO A 29 -7.22 -24.26 20.19
N THR A 30 -6.62 -24.78 21.26
CA THR A 30 -6.31 -23.98 22.44
C THR A 30 -5.16 -23.04 22.10
N ILE A 31 -5.39 -21.73 22.24
CA ILE A 31 -4.41 -20.67 21.93
C ILE A 31 -4.00 -19.96 23.20
N ALA A 32 -2.70 -19.95 23.48
CA ALA A 32 -2.07 -19.34 24.62
C ALA A 32 -0.88 -18.46 24.23
N ALA A 33 -0.45 -17.61 25.16
CA ALA A 33 0.74 -16.80 24.96
C ALA A 33 1.99 -17.69 24.86
N GLY A 34 2.81 -17.45 23.84
CA GLY A 34 3.99 -18.26 23.54
C GLY A 34 3.80 -19.28 22.42
N ASP A 35 2.55 -19.60 22.07
CA ASP A 35 2.26 -20.54 20.98
C ASP A 35 2.61 -19.97 19.60
N PHE A 36 2.46 -18.65 19.46
CA PHE A 36 2.74 -17.94 18.22
C PHE A 36 3.85 -16.93 18.45
N LYS A 37 4.88 -17.05 17.63
CA LYS A 37 6.03 -16.16 17.62
C LYS A 37 6.29 -15.63 16.23
N VAL A 38 6.86 -14.43 16.17
CA VAL A 38 7.29 -13.78 14.94
C VAL A 38 8.81 -13.62 14.92
N SER A 39 9.39 -13.91 13.77
CA SER A 39 10.75 -13.53 13.41
C SER A 39 10.70 -12.50 12.29
N ILE A 40 11.49 -11.44 12.43
CA ILE A 40 11.64 -10.37 11.45
C ILE A 40 13.07 -10.50 10.91
N ASP A 41 13.20 -10.63 9.59
CA ASP A 41 14.48 -10.73 8.87
C ASP A 41 15.44 -11.80 9.44
N ASN A 42 14.89 -12.96 9.81
CA ASN A 42 15.59 -14.07 10.47
C ASN A 42 16.19 -13.72 11.85
N GLY A 43 15.70 -12.67 12.49
CA GLY A 43 16.00 -12.37 13.88
C GLY A 43 15.40 -13.37 14.86
N SER A 44 15.65 -13.17 16.14
CA SER A 44 15.09 -14.00 17.21
C SER A 44 13.56 -14.02 17.17
N PHE A 45 12.98 -15.19 17.47
CA PHE A 45 11.54 -15.34 17.63
C PHE A 45 11.06 -14.65 18.90
N ASN A 46 10.16 -13.68 18.73
CA ASN A 46 9.47 -12.98 19.82
C ASN A 46 7.99 -13.36 19.83
N ASN A 47 7.33 -13.29 20.99
CA ASN A 47 5.89 -13.48 21.05
C ASN A 47 5.17 -12.42 20.21
N LEU A 48 4.07 -12.82 19.58
CA LEU A 48 3.18 -11.86 18.93
C LEU A 48 2.65 -10.83 19.95
N ALA A 49 2.56 -9.57 19.52
CA ALA A 49 1.99 -8.50 20.34
C ALA A 49 0.50 -8.70 20.61
N THR A 50 -0.22 -9.29 19.66
CA THR A 50 -1.64 -9.65 19.78
C THR A 50 -1.77 -11.16 19.80
N LEU A 51 -2.43 -11.71 20.82
CA LEU A 51 -2.72 -13.13 20.90
C LEU A 51 -3.67 -13.53 19.75
N PRO A 52 -3.32 -14.51 18.91
CA PRO A 52 -4.21 -15.02 17.88
C PRO A 52 -5.52 -15.56 18.45
N THR A 53 -6.56 -15.59 17.63
CA THR A 53 -7.90 -16.02 18.05
C THR A 53 -8.53 -16.97 17.04
N VAL A 54 -9.35 -17.89 17.51
CA VAL A 54 -10.17 -18.73 16.62
C VAL A 54 -11.34 -17.90 16.10
N ALA A 55 -11.40 -17.66 14.79
CA ALA A 55 -12.40 -16.80 14.16
C ALA A 55 -12.87 -17.36 12.81
N PRO A 56 -14.17 -17.69 12.65
CA PRO A 56 -15.25 -17.62 13.64
C PRO A 56 -15.01 -18.55 14.85
N ALA A 57 -15.55 -18.18 16.01
CA ALA A 57 -15.51 -19.04 17.19
C ALA A 57 -16.15 -20.40 16.87
N GLY A 58 -15.54 -21.50 17.31
CA GLY A 58 -16.00 -22.84 16.93
C GLY A 58 -15.24 -23.45 15.74
N SER A 59 -14.51 -22.64 14.96
CA SER A 59 -13.95 -23.08 13.67
C SER A 59 -12.54 -23.70 13.76
N ILE A 60 -12.00 -24.06 12.59
CA ILE A 60 -10.61 -24.51 12.39
C ILE A 60 -9.65 -23.36 12.04
N LEU A 61 -10.17 -22.15 11.86
CA LEU A 61 -9.39 -20.98 11.42
C LEU A 61 -8.88 -20.20 12.63
N VAL A 62 -7.56 -20.05 12.68
CA VAL A 62 -6.87 -19.18 13.63
C VAL A 62 -6.51 -17.88 12.91
N ARG A 63 -7.08 -16.78 13.37
CA ARG A 63 -6.76 -15.43 12.90
C ARG A 63 -5.54 -14.91 13.62
N ILE A 64 -4.55 -14.51 12.85
CA ILE A 64 -3.29 -13.92 13.30
C ILE A 64 -3.29 -12.45 12.87
N GLN A 65 -2.93 -11.58 13.81
CA GLN A 65 -2.89 -10.14 13.60
C GLN A 65 -1.49 -9.63 13.92
N LEU A 66 -0.78 -9.20 12.88
CA LEU A 66 0.57 -8.64 12.98
C LEU A 66 0.47 -7.10 13.01
N SER A 67 1.14 -6.49 13.97
CA SER A 67 1.25 -5.04 14.09
C SER A 67 2.11 -4.45 12.96
N SER A 68 2.02 -3.13 12.77
CA SER A 68 2.93 -2.40 11.86
C SER A 68 4.40 -2.59 12.20
N THR A 69 4.73 -2.75 13.49
CA THR A 69 6.11 -3.00 13.96
C THR A 69 6.58 -4.40 13.58
N GLU A 70 5.73 -5.41 13.75
CA GLU A 70 6.04 -6.80 13.36
C GLU A 70 6.13 -6.95 11.83
N MET A 71 5.44 -6.08 11.09
CA MET A 71 5.49 -5.98 9.63
C MET A 71 6.60 -5.06 9.11
N ASN A 72 7.54 -4.62 9.94
CA ASN A 72 8.64 -3.71 9.55
C ASN A 72 9.95 -4.43 9.17
N GLY A 73 9.85 -5.59 8.52
CA GLY A 73 10.97 -6.29 7.89
C GLY A 73 10.75 -6.47 6.39
N ASP A 74 11.69 -7.11 5.70
CA ASP A 74 11.51 -7.58 4.33
C ASP A 74 10.93 -9.00 4.29
N LYS A 75 11.30 -9.81 5.30
CA LYS A 75 10.76 -11.17 5.52
C LYS A 75 10.20 -11.27 6.92
N VAL A 76 8.94 -11.71 7.02
CA VAL A 76 8.28 -11.98 8.30
C VAL A 76 7.90 -13.45 8.34
N VAL A 77 8.31 -14.14 9.40
CA VAL A 77 7.99 -15.55 9.62
C VAL A 77 7.15 -15.65 10.88
N VAL A 78 5.97 -16.24 10.76
CA VAL A 78 5.16 -16.62 11.92
C VAL A 78 5.37 -18.10 12.18
N TRP A 79 5.85 -18.40 13.38
CA TRP A 79 6.02 -19.75 13.88
C TRP A 79 4.92 -20.05 14.88
N ALA A 80 4.08 -21.03 14.56
CA ALA A 80 3.08 -21.57 15.46
C ALA A 80 3.57 -22.93 15.96
N LYS A 81 3.76 -23.01 17.28
CA LYS A 81 4.10 -24.25 17.99
C LYS A 81 3.36 -24.26 19.31
N ASP A 82 2.58 -25.30 19.57
CA ASP A 82 1.91 -25.46 20.86
C ASP A 82 2.97 -25.51 21.95
N ALA A 83 3.01 -24.47 22.80
CA ALA A 83 4.01 -24.38 23.85
C ALA A 83 3.74 -25.41 24.96
N ALA A 84 2.49 -25.88 25.10
CA ALA A 84 2.08 -26.84 26.10
C ALA A 84 0.75 -27.53 25.74
N GLY A 85 0.80 -28.84 25.49
CA GLY A 85 -0.40 -29.66 25.25
C GLY A 85 -0.24 -30.58 24.05
N GLU A 86 0.58 -30.17 23.09
CA GLU A 86 0.82 -30.85 21.81
C GLU A 86 -0.50 -31.21 21.10
N GLU A 87 -1.49 -30.29 21.14
CA GLU A 87 -2.82 -30.51 20.57
C GLU A 87 -2.84 -30.43 19.04
N TRP A 88 -1.87 -29.71 18.47
CA TRP A 88 -1.76 -29.45 17.04
C TRP A 88 -0.29 -29.41 16.60
N GLU A 89 -0.06 -29.67 15.31
CA GLU A 89 1.28 -29.76 14.75
C GLU A 89 1.90 -28.39 14.49
N GLU A 90 3.24 -28.34 14.58
CA GLU A 90 4.02 -27.14 14.31
C GLU A 90 3.89 -26.68 12.85
N VAL A 91 3.71 -25.38 12.63
CA VAL A 91 3.63 -24.79 11.28
C VAL A 91 4.37 -23.45 11.22
N MET A 92 4.98 -23.19 10.08
CA MET A 92 5.59 -21.90 9.76
C MET A 92 4.89 -21.26 8.56
N SER A 93 4.53 -20.00 8.71
CA SER A 93 4.01 -19.17 7.63
C SER A 93 5.05 -18.12 7.25
N PHE A 94 5.41 -18.08 5.97
CA PHE A 94 6.39 -17.15 5.43
C PHE A 94 5.67 -16.03 4.69
N ILE A 95 6.02 -14.80 5.02
CA ILE A 95 5.44 -13.61 4.42
C ILE A 95 6.56 -12.76 3.85
N ASP A 96 6.48 -12.53 2.54
CA ASP A 96 7.30 -11.55 1.85
C ASP A 96 6.61 -10.20 1.96
N VAL A 97 7.32 -9.23 2.53
CA VAL A 97 6.74 -7.93 2.89
C VAL A 97 7.29 -6.86 1.95
N PRO A 98 6.61 -6.58 0.82
CA PRO A 98 7.09 -5.57 -0.11
C PRO A 98 6.88 -4.16 0.47
N VAL A 99 7.70 -3.22 0.03
CA VAL A 99 7.54 -1.80 0.36
C VAL A 99 6.31 -1.20 -0.34
N ARG A 100 5.95 -1.74 -1.51
CA ARG A 100 4.81 -1.30 -2.33
C ARG A 100 3.99 -2.50 -2.76
N ASN A 101 2.67 -2.33 -2.84
CA ASN A 101 1.76 -3.35 -3.38
C ASN A 101 1.05 -2.83 -4.65
N VAL A 102 0.21 -3.69 -5.24
CA VAL A 102 -0.59 -3.33 -6.42
C VAL A 102 -1.52 -2.13 -6.15
N GLU A 103 -1.95 -1.94 -4.90
CA GLU A 103 -2.82 -0.84 -4.50
C GLU A 103 -2.11 0.52 -4.51
N ASP A 104 -0.79 0.55 -4.30
CA ASP A 104 0.03 1.77 -4.37
C ASP A 104 0.30 2.21 -5.82
N THR A 105 0.23 1.26 -6.76
CA THR A 105 0.65 1.45 -8.15
C THR A 105 -0.11 2.59 -8.86
N PRO A 106 -1.44 2.73 -8.74
CA PRO A 106 -2.15 3.84 -9.37
C PRO A 106 -1.63 5.22 -8.92
N SER A 107 -1.51 5.45 -7.61
CA SER A 107 -1.00 6.73 -7.08
C SER A 107 0.44 6.98 -7.49
N ASP A 108 1.27 5.95 -7.47
CA ASP A 108 2.69 6.04 -7.84
C ASP A 108 2.88 6.44 -9.31
N VAL A 109 2.09 5.85 -10.21
CA VAL A 109 2.12 6.17 -11.65
C VAL A 109 1.70 7.62 -11.88
N TRP A 110 0.66 8.10 -11.18
CA TRP A 110 0.18 9.47 -11.34
C TRP A 110 1.13 10.52 -10.74
N ALA A 111 1.87 10.15 -9.69
CA ALA A 111 2.87 11.01 -9.04
C ALA A 111 4.25 10.96 -9.72
N TYR A 112 4.50 9.99 -10.60
CA TYR A 112 5.77 9.86 -11.31
C TYR A 112 6.07 11.11 -12.14
N LEU A 113 7.26 11.69 -11.93
CA LEU A 113 7.74 12.86 -12.66
C LEU A 113 8.12 12.46 -14.08
N VAL A 114 7.33 12.93 -15.06
CA VAL A 114 7.53 12.59 -16.48
C VAL A 114 8.64 13.44 -17.08
N GLU A 115 8.66 14.73 -16.78
CA GLU A 115 9.67 15.67 -17.28
C GLU A 115 9.80 16.86 -16.33
N GLY A 116 11.04 17.12 -15.89
CA GLY A 116 11.37 18.15 -14.92
C GLY A 116 10.65 17.91 -13.60
N ALA A 117 9.93 18.94 -13.13
CA ALA A 117 9.19 18.90 -11.87
C ALA A 117 7.71 18.50 -12.03
N ASN A 118 7.25 18.14 -13.24
CA ASN A 118 5.84 17.81 -13.47
C ASN A 118 5.61 16.28 -13.54
N SER A 119 4.63 15.82 -12.78
CA SER A 119 4.10 14.46 -12.76
C SER A 119 3.10 14.18 -13.88
N ALA A 120 2.74 12.91 -14.08
CA ALA A 120 1.75 12.52 -15.09
C ALA A 120 0.40 13.23 -14.90
N VAL A 121 -0.08 13.36 -13.66
CA VAL A 121 -1.34 14.07 -13.38
C VAL A 121 -1.23 15.57 -13.65
N GLU A 122 -0.08 16.16 -13.35
CA GLU A 122 0.21 17.57 -13.62
C GLU A 122 0.26 17.84 -15.13
N TYR A 123 0.88 16.97 -15.92
CA TYR A 123 0.84 17.06 -17.38
C TYR A 123 -0.58 16.95 -17.94
N ILE A 124 -1.41 16.03 -17.45
CA ILE A 124 -2.80 15.93 -17.90
C ILE A 124 -3.58 17.21 -17.57
N ARG A 125 -3.36 17.82 -16.41
CA ARG A 125 -3.99 19.11 -16.05
C ARG A 125 -3.57 20.22 -17.01
N LEU A 126 -2.29 20.28 -17.38
CA LEU A 126 -1.78 21.25 -18.35
C LEU A 126 -2.36 21.02 -19.75
N LEU A 127 -2.38 19.78 -20.23
CA LEU A 127 -2.97 19.41 -21.52
C LEU A 127 -4.46 19.76 -21.57
N LYS A 128 -5.19 19.45 -20.49
CA LYS A 128 -6.59 19.80 -20.31
C LYS A 128 -6.80 21.31 -20.35
N ALA A 129 -6.00 22.09 -19.64
CA ALA A 129 -6.11 23.55 -19.65
C ALA A 129 -5.89 24.12 -21.05
N ALA A 130 -4.89 23.61 -21.79
CA ALA A 130 -4.62 24.05 -23.15
C ALA A 130 -5.75 23.68 -24.14
N ALA A 131 -6.35 22.51 -23.99
CA ALA A 131 -7.33 21.97 -24.93
C ALA A 131 -8.78 22.35 -24.64
N LEU A 132 -9.15 22.44 -23.36
CA LEU A 132 -10.54 22.57 -22.88
C LEU A 132 -10.75 23.77 -21.94
N GLY A 133 -9.67 24.32 -21.37
CA GLY A 133 -9.74 25.43 -20.42
C GLY A 133 -10.12 26.76 -21.08
N LYS A 134 -10.68 27.67 -20.30
CA LYS A 134 -10.86 29.06 -20.73
C LYS A 134 -9.49 29.69 -21.02
N SER A 135 -9.42 30.47 -22.10
CA SER A 135 -8.26 31.29 -22.40
C SER A 135 -8.55 32.77 -22.15
N SER A 136 -7.52 33.52 -21.75
CA SER A 136 -7.56 34.98 -21.56
C SER A 136 -6.31 35.63 -22.16
N GLY A 137 -6.40 36.89 -22.57
CA GLY A 137 -5.29 37.64 -23.18
C GLY A 137 -5.07 37.40 -24.67
N GLY A 138 -5.96 36.65 -25.35
CA GLY A 138 -5.90 36.48 -26.81
C GLY A 138 -5.88 37.81 -27.56
N GLY A 139 -4.97 37.95 -28.54
CA GLY A 139 -4.73 39.19 -29.27
C GLY A 139 -3.77 40.16 -28.59
N THR A 140 -3.24 39.83 -27.42
CA THR A 140 -2.18 40.58 -26.72
C THR A 140 -0.86 39.81 -26.74
N THR A 141 0.19 40.37 -26.11
CA THR A 141 1.50 39.71 -25.93
C THR A 141 1.54 38.70 -24.77
N SER A 142 0.42 38.44 -24.10
CA SER A 142 0.32 37.43 -23.04
C SER A 142 -0.95 36.62 -23.21
N ILE A 143 -0.83 35.29 -23.17
CA ILE A 143 -1.96 34.37 -23.22
C ILE A 143 -1.94 33.41 -22.04
N THR A 144 -3.10 33.22 -21.44
CA THR A 144 -3.27 32.38 -20.25
C THR A 144 -4.35 31.34 -20.48
N PHE A 145 -4.08 30.08 -20.10
CA PHE A 145 -5.04 28.98 -20.09
C PHE A 145 -5.34 28.57 -18.65
N ARG A 146 -6.63 28.46 -18.34
CA ARG A 146 -7.18 28.34 -16.98
C ARG A 146 -7.59 26.90 -16.66
N ASP A 147 -7.78 26.61 -15.39
CA ASP A 147 -8.43 25.39 -14.92
C ASP A 147 -9.95 25.40 -15.17
N ASP A 148 -10.62 24.26 -14.94
CA ASP A 148 -12.07 24.12 -15.18
C ASP A 148 -12.91 25.05 -14.30
N ALA A 149 -12.48 25.28 -13.06
CA ALA A 149 -13.18 26.14 -12.13
C ALA A 149 -12.95 27.63 -12.43
N ASP A 150 -12.07 27.96 -13.39
CA ASP A 150 -11.65 29.33 -13.70
C ASP A 150 -11.09 30.08 -12.48
N THR A 151 -10.36 29.37 -11.62
CA THR A 151 -9.75 29.90 -10.39
C THR A 151 -8.23 29.96 -10.46
N LYS A 152 -7.61 29.24 -11.40
CA LYS A 152 -6.16 29.07 -11.45
C LYS A 152 -5.63 29.13 -12.88
N ASP A 153 -4.56 29.90 -13.05
CA ASP A 153 -3.77 29.94 -14.28
C ASP A 153 -2.88 28.69 -14.34
N ARG A 154 -3.06 27.88 -15.38
CA ARG A 154 -2.31 26.62 -15.57
C ARG A 154 -1.15 26.80 -16.52
N ILE A 155 -1.34 27.59 -17.58
CA ILE A 155 -0.29 27.92 -18.54
C ILE A 155 -0.40 29.42 -18.81
N THR A 156 0.69 30.15 -18.57
CA THR A 156 0.82 31.55 -18.96
C THR A 156 2.01 31.66 -19.89
N ALA A 157 1.81 32.24 -21.07
CA ALA A 157 2.87 32.41 -22.05
C ALA A 157 2.95 33.86 -22.54
N THR A 158 4.17 34.38 -22.66
CA THR A 158 4.41 35.60 -23.44
C THR A 158 4.51 35.22 -24.91
N VAL A 159 3.93 36.03 -25.79
CA VAL A 159 3.94 35.78 -27.23
C VAL A 159 4.57 36.94 -27.99
N THR A 160 5.23 36.60 -29.09
CA THR A 160 5.78 37.57 -30.03
C THR A 160 4.67 38.24 -30.84
N SER A 161 5.02 39.24 -31.65
CA SER A 161 4.08 39.93 -32.53
C SER A 161 3.43 39.03 -33.59
N VAL A 162 4.01 37.85 -33.85
CA VAL A 162 3.47 36.85 -34.79
C VAL A 162 2.74 35.70 -34.08
N GLY A 163 2.66 35.74 -32.73
CA GLY A 163 1.92 34.74 -31.94
C GLY A 163 2.74 33.54 -31.47
N ASP A 164 4.04 33.51 -31.72
CA ASP A 164 4.93 32.46 -31.19
C ASP A 164 5.15 32.64 -29.69
N ARG A 165 5.18 31.53 -28.94
CA ARG A 165 5.47 31.58 -27.49
C ARG A 165 6.96 31.84 -27.25
N ALA A 166 7.27 32.90 -26.50
CA ALA A 166 8.64 33.30 -26.14
C ALA A 166 9.04 32.77 -24.75
N GLU A 167 8.15 32.87 -23.76
CA GLU A 167 8.31 32.28 -22.44
C GLU A 167 7.05 31.56 -22.03
N VAL A 168 7.17 30.48 -21.25
CA VAL A 168 6.03 29.70 -20.77
C VAL A 168 6.21 29.35 -19.30
N THR A 169 5.29 29.82 -18.47
CA THR A 169 5.12 29.38 -17.09
C THR A 169 4.01 28.32 -17.04
N LYS A 170 4.28 27.24 -16.30
CA LYS A 170 3.38 26.10 -16.15
C LYS A 170 3.10 25.87 -14.66
N ASP A 171 1.84 25.66 -14.31
CA ASP A 171 1.41 25.23 -12.97
C ASP A 171 0.49 24.01 -13.09
N GLY A 172 1.08 22.83 -12.93
CA GLY A 172 0.35 21.56 -12.95
C GLY A 172 -0.34 21.19 -11.63
N THR A 173 -0.08 21.90 -10.53
CA THR A 173 -0.46 21.47 -9.17
C THR A 173 -1.95 21.47 -8.88
#